data_AF-A0A0A9DFL0-F1
#
_entry.id   AF-A0A0A9DFL0-F1
#
_cell.length_a   1.000
_cell.length_b   1.000
_cell.length_c   1.000
_cell.angle_alpha   90.00
_cell.angle_beta   90.00
_cell.angle_gamma   90.00
#
_symmetry.space_group_name_H-M   'P 1'
#
loop_
_entity.id
_entity.type
_entity.pdbx_description
1 polymer ?
#
loop_
_entity_poly.entity_id
_entity_poly.type
_entity_poly.pdbx_seq_one_letter_code
_entity_poly.pdbx_strand_id
1 'polypeptide(L)'
;MPKLRKLSLQENNLSGNLGDSLGNLSQLVQLDLSYNRFTGSIPDVFGGMRRLESINLASNGFVGELPASLSRCPMLRVISLRNNSLSGEIAVDFKLLPRLNFFDAGTNNLSGAIPPGITKCTELRTLNLARNKLVGEIPESFKDLGSLSYLSLTGNGFTNLSSALQVLQHLPNLTSLVLT
;
A
#
# COMPACT_ATOMS: atom_id res chain seq x y z
N MET A 1 -19.66 17.23 -2.79
CA MET A 1 -20.46 16.19 -3.51
C MET A 1 -20.80 15.06 -2.55
N PRO A 2 -21.81 15.23 -1.67
CA PRO A 2 -22.00 14.36 -0.50
C PRO A 2 -22.46 12.94 -0.84
N LYS A 3 -22.84 12.65 -2.09
CA LYS A 3 -23.28 11.33 -2.54
C LYS A 3 -22.27 10.64 -3.48
N LEU A 4 -21.13 11.27 -3.78
CA LEU A 4 -20.17 10.72 -4.73
C LEU A 4 -19.55 9.44 -4.14
N ARG A 5 -19.64 8.34 -4.90
CA ARG A 5 -19.12 7.03 -4.49
C ARG A 5 -17.86 6.63 -5.24
N LYS A 6 -17.67 7.13 -6.46
CA LYS A 6 -16.51 6.84 -7.28
C LYS A 6 -15.98 8.13 -7.86
N LEU A 7 -14.69 8.39 -7.66
CA LEU A 7 -13.94 9.46 -8.30
C LEU A 7 -12.81 8.82 -9.08
N SER A 8 -12.84 9.00 -10.40
CA SER A 8 -11.89 8.43 -11.35
C SER A 8 -11.39 9.56 -12.22
N LEU A 9 -10.12 9.93 -12.06
CA LEU A 9 -9.44 10.99 -12.81
C LEU A 9 -8.14 10.48 -13.45
N GLN A 10 -7.98 9.16 -13.53
CA GLN A 10 -6.76 8.52 -13.99
C GLN A 10 -6.42 8.86 -15.44
N GLU A 11 -5.14 8.73 -15.79
CA GLU A 11 -4.61 8.92 -17.15
C GLU A 11 -4.88 10.32 -17.70
N ASN A 12 -4.53 11.34 -16.92
CA ASN A 12 -4.64 12.74 -17.30
C ASN A 12 -3.33 13.49 -17.02
N ASN A 13 -3.30 14.77 -17.35
CA ASN A 13 -2.19 15.67 -17.01
C ASN A 13 -2.50 16.55 -15.78
N LEU A 14 -3.39 16.10 -14.88
CA LEU A 14 -3.75 16.86 -13.68
C LEU A 14 -2.53 17.00 -12.78
N SER A 15 -2.35 18.19 -12.19
CA SER A 15 -1.20 18.54 -11.37
C SER A 15 -1.63 19.32 -10.12
N GLY A 16 -0.65 19.65 -9.28
CA GLY A 16 -0.88 20.29 -7.99
C GLY A 16 -0.98 19.26 -6.86
N ASN A 17 -1.35 19.74 -5.68
CA ASN A 17 -1.36 18.92 -4.48
C ASN A 17 -2.78 18.48 -4.12
N LEU A 18 -2.89 17.32 -3.47
CA LEU A 18 -4.14 16.91 -2.83
C LEU A 18 -4.33 17.72 -1.55
N GLY A 19 -5.49 18.34 -1.40
CA GLY A 19 -5.84 19.11 -0.21
C GLY A 19 -6.81 18.38 0.71
N ASP A 20 -6.95 18.88 1.93
CA ASP A 20 -7.78 18.27 2.98
C ASP A 20 -9.26 18.12 2.61
N SER A 21 -9.72 18.92 1.65
CA SER A 21 -11.07 18.82 1.08
C SER A 21 -11.40 17.43 0.52
N LEU A 22 -10.40 16.60 0.20
CA LEU A 22 -10.60 15.19 -0.17
C LEU A 22 -11.34 14.42 0.93
N GLY A 23 -11.09 14.73 2.21
CA GLY A 23 -11.76 14.13 3.36
C GLY A 23 -13.27 14.41 3.41
N ASN A 24 -13.75 15.45 2.72
CA ASN A 24 -15.18 15.77 2.64
C ASN A 24 -15.96 14.77 1.76
N LEU A 25 -15.27 13.93 0.98
CA LEU A 25 -15.88 12.87 0.16
C LEU A 25 -16.13 11.60 0.99
N SER A 26 -16.80 11.72 2.13
CA SER A 26 -16.98 10.62 3.10
C SER A 26 -17.79 9.42 2.57
N GLN A 27 -18.52 9.58 1.47
CA GLN A 27 -19.28 8.50 0.81
C GLN A 27 -18.48 7.74 -0.26
N LEU A 28 -17.23 8.12 -0.48
CA LEU A 28 -16.40 7.53 -1.52
C LEU A 28 -16.08 6.06 -1.18
N VAL A 29 -16.19 5.23 -2.21
CA VAL A 29 -15.88 3.80 -2.22
C VAL A 29 -14.63 3.56 -3.05
N GLN A 30 -14.45 4.31 -4.14
CA GLN A 30 -13.30 4.20 -5.02
C GLN A 30 -12.72 5.58 -5.33
N LEU A 31 -11.41 5.71 -5.10
CA LEU A 31 -10.60 6.85 -5.52
C LEU A 31 -9.52 6.37 -6.49
N ASP A 32 -9.56 6.82 -7.73
CA ASP A 32 -8.50 6.59 -8.70
C ASP A 32 -7.99 7.91 -9.28
N LEU A 33 -6.77 8.26 -8.91
CA LEU A 33 -6.04 9.44 -9.38
C LEU A 33 -4.75 9.04 -10.11
N SER A 34 -4.62 7.77 -10.49
CA SER A 34 -3.37 7.23 -11.03
C SER A 34 -2.99 7.83 -12.38
N TYR A 35 -1.72 7.74 -12.76
CA TYR A 35 -1.21 8.24 -14.05
C TYR A 35 -1.55 9.72 -14.28
N ASN A 36 -1.12 10.56 -13.34
CA ASN A 36 -1.25 12.01 -13.39
C ASN A 36 0.09 12.67 -13.02
N ARG A 37 0.08 13.97 -12.76
CA ARG A 37 1.23 14.77 -12.34
C ARG A 37 1.00 15.42 -10.97
N PHE A 38 0.21 14.78 -10.09
CA PHE A 38 0.01 15.27 -8.74
C PHE A 38 1.32 15.26 -7.96
N THR A 39 1.52 16.25 -7.11
CA THR A 39 2.74 16.45 -6.31
C THR A 39 2.40 16.68 -4.84
N GLY A 40 3.43 16.88 -4.01
CA GLY A 40 3.26 17.13 -2.58
C GLY A 40 2.91 15.86 -1.81
N SER A 41 2.55 16.03 -0.54
CA SER A 41 2.19 14.92 0.34
C SER A 41 0.75 14.46 0.12
N ILE A 42 0.49 13.18 0.38
CA ILE A 42 -0.88 12.67 0.45
C ILE A 42 -1.49 13.17 1.78
N PRO A 43 -2.62 13.90 1.79
CA PRO A 43 -3.19 14.47 3.00
C PRO A 43 -3.72 13.36 3.93
N ASP A 44 -3.55 13.55 5.24
CA ASP A 44 -3.96 12.57 6.26
C ASP A 44 -5.44 12.69 6.64
N VAL A 45 -6.34 12.53 5.65
CA VAL A 45 -7.78 12.80 5.78
C VAL A 45 -8.69 11.59 5.60
N PHE A 46 -8.12 10.39 5.45
CA PHE A 46 -8.88 9.18 5.15
C PHE A 46 -9.73 8.68 6.32
N GLY A 47 -9.47 9.14 7.55
CA GLY A 47 -10.13 8.59 8.74
C GLY A 47 -11.66 8.74 8.80
N GLY A 48 -12.23 9.66 8.01
CA GLY A 48 -13.69 9.81 7.84
C GLY A 48 -14.29 8.95 6.70
N MET A 49 -13.46 8.40 5.82
CA MET A 49 -13.87 7.73 4.58
C MET A 49 -14.17 6.23 4.80
N ARG A 50 -15.06 5.93 5.75
CA ARG A 50 -15.33 4.56 6.22
C ARG A 50 -15.86 3.57 5.17
N ARG A 51 -16.27 4.06 4.00
CA ARG A 51 -16.77 3.25 2.87
C ARG A 51 -15.72 2.96 1.81
N LEU A 52 -14.52 3.53 1.96
CA LEU A 52 -13.47 3.46 0.96
C LEU A 52 -12.92 2.03 0.87
N GLU A 53 -13.02 1.45 -0.32
CA GLU A 53 -12.59 0.08 -0.63
C GLU A 53 -11.33 0.08 -1.50
N SER A 54 -11.13 1.11 -2.32
CA SER A 54 -10.01 1.18 -3.26
C SER A 54 -9.44 2.59 -3.35
N ILE A 55 -8.11 2.66 -3.21
CA ILE A 55 -7.31 3.86 -3.46
C ILE A 55 -6.22 3.49 -4.47
N ASN A 56 -6.20 4.22 -5.59
CA ASN A 56 -5.15 4.12 -6.59
C ASN A 56 -4.55 5.51 -6.86
N LEU A 57 -3.33 5.72 -6.40
CA LEU A 57 -2.55 6.95 -6.55
C LEU A 57 -1.26 6.70 -7.35
N ALA A 58 -1.16 5.55 -8.02
CA ALA A 58 0.05 5.13 -8.70
C ALA A 58 0.46 6.09 -9.83
N SER A 59 1.75 6.12 -10.15
CA SER A 59 2.30 6.94 -11.25
C SER A 59 1.92 8.42 -11.11
N ASN A 60 2.41 9.04 -10.04
CA ASN A 60 2.33 10.47 -9.76
C ASN A 60 3.70 10.95 -9.20
N GLY A 61 3.76 12.19 -8.75
CA GLY A 61 4.92 12.78 -8.06
C GLY A 61 4.69 12.96 -6.55
N PHE A 62 3.91 12.09 -5.90
CA PHE A 62 3.69 12.20 -4.45
C PHE A 62 4.98 11.98 -3.66
N VAL A 63 5.16 12.78 -2.62
CA VAL A 63 6.31 12.75 -1.69
C VAL A 63 5.83 12.62 -0.25
N GLY A 64 6.75 12.53 0.71
CA GLY A 64 6.40 12.42 2.13
C GLY A 64 5.92 11.03 2.52
N GLU A 65 5.34 10.92 3.71
CA GLU A 65 4.97 9.64 4.33
C GLU A 65 3.60 9.14 3.89
N LEU A 66 3.33 7.85 4.15
CA LEU A 66 1.99 7.29 4.01
C LEU A 66 1.07 7.88 5.09
N PRO A 67 -0.17 8.28 4.75
CA PRO A 67 -1.10 8.82 5.73
C PRO A 67 -1.56 7.73 6.70
N ALA A 68 -1.27 7.90 7.99
CA ALA A 68 -1.62 6.94 9.05
C ALA A 68 -3.13 6.69 9.14
N SER A 69 -3.94 7.68 8.74
CA SER A 69 -5.40 7.58 8.69
C SER A 69 -5.93 6.53 7.69
N LEU A 70 -5.10 6.00 6.78
CA LEU A 70 -5.47 4.84 5.94
C LEU A 70 -5.93 3.66 6.79
N SER A 71 -5.29 3.45 7.95
CA SER A 71 -5.63 2.39 8.91
C SER A 71 -7.05 2.52 9.46
N ARG A 72 -7.69 3.69 9.32
CA ARG A 72 -9.06 3.96 9.81
C ARG A 72 -10.13 3.71 8.74
N CYS A 73 -9.76 3.11 7.61
CA CYS A 73 -10.67 2.70 6.54
C CYS A 73 -10.85 1.17 6.53
N PRO A 74 -11.72 0.60 7.38
CA PRO A 74 -11.82 -0.84 7.58
C PRO A 74 -12.32 -1.63 6.36
N MET A 75 -12.85 -0.91 5.36
CA MET A 75 -13.34 -1.51 4.10
C MET A 75 -12.26 -1.57 3.02
N LEU A 76 -11.05 -1.02 3.23
CA LEU A 76 -10.00 -1.02 2.22
C LEU A 76 -9.61 -2.43 1.81
N ARG A 77 -9.60 -2.65 0.49
CA ARG A 77 -9.21 -3.89 -0.18
C ARG A 77 -7.98 -3.68 -1.04
N VAL A 78 -7.90 -2.52 -1.68
CA VAL A 78 -6.85 -2.16 -2.63
C VAL A 78 -6.21 -0.85 -2.25
N ILE A 79 -4.89 -0.88 -2.05
CA ILE A 79 -4.05 0.30 -1.91
C ILE A 79 -2.93 0.18 -2.95
N SER A 80 -2.93 1.10 -3.92
CA SER A 80 -1.91 1.20 -4.97
C SER A 80 -1.28 2.58 -4.93
N LEU A 81 0.00 2.62 -4.56
CA LEU A 81 0.85 3.81 -4.38
C LEU A 81 2.11 3.74 -5.27
N ARG A 82 2.17 2.73 -6.14
CA ARG A 82 3.34 2.41 -6.95
C ARG A 82 3.83 3.62 -7.76
N ASN A 83 5.14 3.72 -7.96
CA ASN A 83 5.74 4.70 -8.86
C ASN A 83 5.41 6.14 -8.43
N ASN A 84 5.87 6.47 -7.23
CA ASN A 84 5.86 7.81 -6.64
C ASN A 84 7.23 8.06 -5.99
N SER A 85 7.35 9.12 -5.18
CA SER A 85 8.54 9.45 -4.40
C SER A 85 8.27 9.41 -2.89
N LEU A 86 7.30 8.60 -2.45
CA LEU A 86 6.94 8.45 -1.03
C LEU A 86 8.13 7.94 -0.21
N SER A 87 8.27 8.41 1.01
CA SER A 87 9.42 8.16 1.89
C SER A 87 8.98 7.84 3.32
N GLY A 88 9.93 7.58 4.22
CA GLY A 88 9.66 7.22 5.60
C GLY A 88 9.23 5.76 5.74
N GLU A 89 8.82 5.39 6.95
CA GLU A 89 8.42 4.03 7.27
C GLU A 89 6.97 3.74 6.86
N ILE A 90 6.63 2.46 6.70
CA ILE A 90 5.24 2.04 6.47
C ILE A 90 4.50 2.05 7.83
N ALA A 91 4.08 3.23 8.29
CA ALA A 91 3.42 3.44 9.59
C ALA A 91 1.90 3.16 9.60
N VAL A 92 1.42 2.27 8.72
CA VAL A 92 0.01 1.85 8.64
C VAL A 92 -0.24 0.72 9.63
N ASP A 93 -1.28 0.84 10.46
CA ASP A 93 -1.71 -0.25 11.34
C ASP A 93 -2.59 -1.24 10.56
N PHE A 94 -1.93 -2.20 9.91
CA PHE A 94 -2.57 -3.26 9.12
C PHE A 94 -3.53 -4.14 9.94
N LYS A 95 -3.45 -4.15 11.28
CA LYS A 95 -4.42 -4.87 12.12
C LYS A 95 -5.84 -4.32 11.95
N LEU A 96 -5.96 -3.05 11.56
CA LEU A 96 -7.24 -2.37 11.33
C LEU A 96 -7.73 -2.49 9.88
N LEU A 97 -7.00 -3.22 9.02
CA LEU A 97 -7.30 -3.42 7.60
C LEU A 97 -7.54 -4.90 7.27
N PRO A 98 -8.53 -5.56 7.88
CA PRO A 98 -8.71 -7.01 7.75
C PRO A 98 -9.08 -7.46 6.33
N ARG A 99 -9.58 -6.56 5.48
CA ARG A 99 -10.04 -6.83 4.11
C ARG A 99 -9.00 -6.51 3.03
N LEU A 100 -7.83 -6.02 3.42
CA LEU A 100 -6.80 -5.63 2.47
C LEU A 100 -6.31 -6.88 1.74
N ASN A 101 -6.49 -6.89 0.42
CA ASN A 101 -6.09 -8.00 -0.44
C ASN A 101 -4.99 -7.63 -1.44
N PHE A 102 -4.79 -6.33 -1.70
CA PHE A 102 -3.80 -5.81 -2.61
C PHE A 102 -3.11 -4.60 -2.00
N PHE A 103 -1.79 -4.71 -1.80
CA PHE A 103 -0.94 -3.60 -1.41
C PHE A 103 0.26 -3.50 -2.36
N ASP A 104 0.29 -2.44 -3.17
CA ASP A 104 1.41 -2.12 -4.04
C ASP A 104 1.97 -0.74 -3.68
N ALA A 105 3.16 -0.71 -3.10
CA ALA A 105 3.91 0.49 -2.80
C ALA A 105 5.29 0.46 -3.51
N GLY A 106 5.43 -0.32 -4.57
CA GLY A 106 6.70 -0.48 -5.27
C GLY A 106 7.17 0.78 -5.97
N THR A 107 8.47 0.92 -6.22
CA THR A 107 9.07 2.09 -6.89
C THR A 107 8.75 3.38 -6.12
N ASN A 108 9.28 3.47 -4.90
CA ASN A 108 9.20 4.62 -3.99
C ASN A 108 10.53 4.74 -3.23
N ASN A 109 10.59 5.61 -2.22
CA ASN A 109 11.73 5.80 -1.31
C ASN A 109 11.44 5.31 0.12
N LEU A 110 10.51 4.37 0.31
CA LEU A 110 10.11 3.88 1.64
C LEU A 110 11.27 3.17 2.34
N SER A 111 11.40 3.37 3.65
CA SER A 111 12.51 2.88 4.46
C SER A 111 12.04 2.10 5.69
N GLY A 112 12.98 1.60 6.49
CA GLY A 112 12.69 0.80 7.67
C GLY A 112 12.37 -0.66 7.32
N ALA A 113 11.81 -1.39 8.28
CA ALA A 113 11.44 -2.79 8.11
C ALA A 113 10.01 -2.95 7.59
N ILE A 114 9.67 -4.14 7.08
CA ILE A 114 8.28 -4.46 6.79
C ILE A 114 7.51 -4.56 8.12
N PRO A 115 6.39 -3.84 8.31
CA PRO A 115 5.63 -3.89 9.55
C PRO A 115 5.10 -5.32 9.79
N PRO A 116 5.42 -5.96 10.94
CA PRO A 116 4.93 -7.31 11.24
C PRO A 116 3.40 -7.41 11.27
N GLY A 117 2.71 -6.29 11.51
CA GLY A 117 1.25 -6.21 11.48
C GLY A 117 0.62 -6.54 10.13
N ILE A 118 1.39 -6.49 9.03
CA ILE A 118 0.89 -6.83 7.69
C ILE A 118 0.32 -8.25 7.61
N THR A 119 0.77 -9.15 8.49
CA THR A 119 0.30 -10.54 8.55
C THR A 119 -1.11 -10.67 9.14
N LYS A 120 -1.69 -9.58 9.66
CA LYS A 120 -3.10 -9.54 10.06
C LYS A 120 -4.05 -9.30 8.88
N CYS A 121 -3.55 -8.91 7.72
CA CYS A 121 -4.32 -8.89 6.48
C CYS A 121 -4.40 -10.32 5.91
N THR A 122 -5.26 -11.16 6.49
CA THR A 122 -5.37 -12.59 6.11
C THR A 122 -5.93 -12.79 4.69
N GLU A 123 -6.57 -11.78 4.12
CA GLU A 123 -7.02 -11.74 2.72
C GLU A 123 -5.94 -11.25 1.74
N LEU A 124 -4.73 -10.89 2.20
CA LEU A 124 -3.66 -10.35 1.36
C LEU A 124 -3.20 -11.35 0.30
N ARG A 125 -3.42 -11.02 -0.98
CA ARG A 125 -3.04 -11.82 -2.15
C ARG A 125 -1.83 -11.24 -2.85
N THR A 126 -1.73 -9.92 -2.90
CA THR A 126 -0.63 -9.22 -3.57
C THR A 126 0.05 -8.27 -2.60
N LEU A 127 1.35 -8.50 -2.41
CA LEU A 127 2.25 -7.60 -1.71
C LEU A 127 3.41 -7.22 -2.63
N ASN A 128 3.44 -5.97 -3.08
CA ASN A 128 4.53 -5.43 -3.88
C ASN A 128 5.20 -4.26 -3.15
N LEU A 129 6.43 -4.48 -2.68
CA LEU A 129 7.26 -3.47 -2.03
C LEU A 129 8.58 -3.25 -2.78
N ALA A 130 8.66 -3.75 -4.02
CA ALA A 130 9.87 -3.70 -4.83
C ALA A 130 10.39 -2.28 -5.04
N ARG A 131 11.70 -2.12 -5.20
CA ARG A 131 12.37 -0.84 -5.52
C ARG A 131 12.02 0.23 -4.49
N ASN A 132 12.45 -0.01 -3.26
CA ASN A 132 12.36 0.90 -2.13
C ASN A 132 13.72 0.89 -1.38
N LYS A 133 13.76 1.44 -0.17
CA LYS A 133 14.91 1.43 0.75
C LYS A 133 14.61 0.61 2.00
N LEU A 134 13.74 -0.40 1.89
CA LEU A 134 13.38 -1.26 3.02
C LEU A 134 14.57 -2.15 3.40
N VAL A 135 14.70 -2.43 4.68
CA VAL A 135 15.81 -3.20 5.26
C VAL A 135 15.30 -4.21 6.28
N GLY A 136 16.22 -5.05 6.79
CA GLY A 136 15.92 -6.06 7.79
C GLY A 136 15.65 -7.43 7.16
N GLU A 137 14.89 -8.26 7.88
CA GLU A 137 14.57 -9.63 7.46
C GLU A 137 13.07 -9.77 7.18
N ILE A 138 12.70 -10.83 6.46
CA ILE A 138 11.29 -11.22 6.33
C ILE A 138 10.84 -11.83 7.67
N PRO A 139 9.83 -11.24 8.36
CA PRO A 139 9.38 -11.74 9.65
C PRO A 139 8.85 -13.18 9.55
N GLU A 140 9.13 -14.01 10.55
CA GLU A 140 8.62 -15.39 10.61
C GLU A 140 7.09 -15.47 10.51
N SER A 141 6.39 -14.44 11.00
CA SER A 141 4.93 -14.32 10.90
C SER A 141 4.40 -14.31 9.46
N PHE A 142 5.24 -14.11 8.45
CA PHE A 142 4.81 -14.17 7.05
C PHE A 142 4.24 -15.54 6.67
N LYS A 143 4.57 -16.61 7.40
CA LYS A 143 3.94 -17.93 7.26
C LYS A 143 2.41 -17.90 7.45
N ASP A 144 1.89 -16.88 8.15
CA ASP A 144 0.46 -16.72 8.42
C ASP A 144 -0.30 -16.09 7.24
N LEU A 145 0.40 -15.60 6.21
CA LEU A 145 -0.20 -14.98 5.01
C LEU A 145 -0.73 -16.03 4.03
N GLY A 146 -1.65 -16.88 4.49
CA GLY A 146 -2.14 -18.04 3.73
C GLY A 146 -2.78 -17.72 2.38
N SER A 147 -3.26 -16.49 2.16
CA SER A 147 -3.85 -16.05 0.88
C SER A 147 -2.82 -15.48 -0.11
N LEU A 148 -1.56 -15.27 0.30
CA LEU A 148 -0.58 -14.55 -0.50
C LEU A 148 -0.19 -15.36 -1.73
N SER A 149 -0.40 -14.77 -2.90
CA SER A 149 -0.10 -15.39 -4.20
C SER A 149 1.03 -14.70 -4.95
N TYR A 150 1.23 -13.40 -4.69
CA TYR A 150 2.28 -12.60 -5.30
C TYR A 150 3.04 -11.81 -4.23
N LEU A 151 4.36 -12.00 -4.18
CA LEU A 151 5.28 -11.25 -3.36
C LEU A 151 6.44 -10.71 -4.19
N SER A 152 6.65 -9.39 -4.15
CA SER A 152 7.83 -8.75 -4.75
C SER A 152 8.52 -7.83 -3.76
N LEU A 153 9.79 -8.14 -3.48
CA LEU A 153 10.68 -7.41 -2.58
C LEU A 153 12.00 -6.97 -3.27
N THR A 154 12.18 -7.29 -4.56
CA THR A 154 13.37 -6.93 -5.37
C THR A 154 13.75 -5.46 -5.23
N GLY A 155 15.04 -5.15 -5.28
CA GLY A 155 15.52 -3.77 -5.20
C GLY A 155 15.27 -3.12 -3.83
N ASN A 156 15.51 -3.87 -2.75
CA ASN A 156 15.55 -3.39 -1.36
C ASN A 156 16.85 -3.89 -0.68
N GLY A 157 17.08 -3.48 0.57
CA GLY A 157 18.20 -3.91 1.40
C GLY A 157 17.87 -5.04 2.37
N PHE A 158 17.01 -6.00 1.98
CA PHE A 158 16.70 -7.16 2.82
C PHE A 158 17.90 -8.11 2.93
N THR A 159 18.12 -8.65 4.13
CA THR A 159 19.20 -9.59 4.43
C THR A 159 18.65 -11.01 4.63
N ASN A 160 19.56 -11.97 4.79
CA ASN A 160 19.24 -13.33 5.22
C ASN A 160 18.23 -14.07 4.31
N LEU A 161 18.60 -14.21 3.03
CA LEU A 161 17.80 -14.89 2.01
C LEU A 161 17.42 -16.32 2.42
N SER A 162 18.30 -17.05 3.10
CA SER A 162 18.03 -18.42 3.56
C SER A 162 16.84 -18.47 4.52
N SER A 163 16.77 -17.56 5.49
CA SER A 163 15.64 -17.50 6.43
C SER A 163 14.36 -17.02 5.73
N ALA A 164 14.47 -16.06 4.82
CA ALA A 164 13.35 -15.63 3.97
C ALA A 164 12.72 -16.81 3.20
N LEU A 165 13.54 -17.63 2.54
CA LEU A 165 13.06 -18.81 1.82
C LEU A 165 12.44 -19.86 2.75
N GLN A 166 12.99 -20.04 3.95
CA GLN A 166 12.42 -20.94 4.96
C GLN A 166 11.01 -20.52 5.41
N VAL A 167 10.76 -19.21 5.53
CA VAL A 167 9.44 -18.69 5.88
C VAL A 167 8.47 -18.82 4.70
N LEU A 168 8.91 -18.43 3.50
CA LEU A 168 8.04 -18.31 2.33
C LEU A 168 7.69 -19.65 1.66
N GLN A 169 8.54 -20.68 1.79
CA GLN A 169 8.28 -22.01 1.19
C GLN A 169 7.02 -22.69 1.75
N HIS A 170 6.51 -22.26 2.89
CA HIS A 170 5.32 -22.83 3.54
C HIS A 170 4.01 -22.14 3.13
N LEU A 171 4.07 -21.10 2.29
CA LEU A 171 2.88 -20.38 1.85
C LEU A 171 2.12 -21.17 0.76
N PRO A 172 0.89 -21.64 1.03
CA PRO A 172 0.22 -22.61 0.16
C PRO A 172 -0.23 -22.04 -1.19
N ASN A 173 -0.42 -20.72 -1.28
CA ASN A 173 -0.94 -20.06 -2.47
C ASN A 173 0.12 -19.23 -3.22
N LEU A 174 1.38 -19.22 -2.78
CA LEU A 174 2.42 -18.37 -3.35
C LEU A 174 2.85 -18.89 -4.73
N THR A 175 2.43 -18.21 -5.79
CA THR A 175 2.74 -18.58 -7.19
C THR A 175 3.79 -17.69 -7.83
N SER A 176 4.08 -16.53 -7.24
CA SER A 176 5.02 -15.57 -7.80
C SER A 176 5.83 -14.92 -6.69
N LEU A 177 7.14 -15.12 -6.73
CA LEU A 177 8.09 -14.60 -5.75
C LEU A 177 9.24 -13.91 -6.47
N VAL A 178 9.49 -12.65 -6.15
CA VAL A 178 10.57 -11.85 -6.77
C VAL A 178 11.38 -11.17 -5.66
N LEU A 179 12.58 -11.69 -5.37
CA LEU A 179 13.44 -11.20 -4.28
C LEU A 179 14.71 -10.47 -4.75
N THR A 180 15.10 -10.62 -6.01
CA THR A 180 16.34 -10.07 -6.60
C THR A 180 16.05 -9.15 -7.77
#